data_AF-T1IBD1-F1
#
_entry.id   AF-T1IBD1-F1
#
_cell.length_a   1.000
_cell.length_b   1.000
_cell.length_c   1.000
_cell.angle_alpha   90.00
_cell.angle_beta   90.00
_cell.angle_gamma   90.00
#
_symmetry.space_group_name_H-M   'P 1'
#
loop_
_entity.id
_entity.type
_entity.pdbx_description
1 polymer ?
#
loop_
_entity_poly.entity_id
_entity_poly.type
_entity_poly.pdbx_seq_one_letter_code
_entity_poly.pdbx_strand_id
1 'polypeptide(L)'
;MVLTGCMTRPSEQQPPAQIEPVQPSQPEVVTPPAGQPMPTPPKIQTLNWEGSVGPLVAQMRQASGVAPGSILLVDSVKNNTNGSLPVAKATAVIYDALANGNAFALVPREQVAVAKQTLGLSAEDSLGSRTKESFSMSHSPLARRVCLILVSLAVYNTAMADRRPLTSLEGKTMGTFYSVKISGDLPEDKAHLQQEIDALLEQANNDISTYRENSILSCFNRYQGSDPQPIPGGMADIILVAQRIGRATDNAMDITVGPLVNLWGFGPQKQPVTIPTQEQIDDTRQRVGLQHLTLTSNSKGEWLQKDLPSLYVDLSTLGEGYGADVLAQLMTRKGITNYLVSVGGAISSRGVNGQGMPWRVAIQKPTDKENAVQAAVDLQGYSISTSGSYRNYFEQDGKRYSHVIDPSTGHPINHTLVSATVIAKTALEADGWDTGLMVLGTEKALKVAEQHELAVYLITKTDNGFETVMTPQFKAFLQQEAKP
;
A
#
# COMPACT_ATOMS: atom_id res chain seq x y z
N MET A 1 15.16 -60.04 60.89
CA MET A 1 14.00 -59.13 60.98
C MET A 1 13.24 -59.23 59.65
N VAL A 2 12.52 -60.31 59.30
CA VAL A 2 11.32 -60.96 59.85
C VAL A 2 10.06 -60.06 59.86
N LEU A 3 9.41 -60.08 58.69
CA LEU A 3 7.98 -60.14 58.39
C LEU A 3 7.00 -60.35 59.54
N THR A 4 5.91 -59.58 59.52
CA THR A 4 4.49 -59.89 59.87
C THR A 4 3.75 -58.55 59.86
N GLY A 5 2.70 -58.27 59.08
CA GLY A 5 1.51 -59.07 58.79
C GLY A 5 0.41 -58.68 59.79
N CYS A 6 -0.70 -58.09 59.34
CA CYS A 6 -2.05 -58.13 59.94
C CYS A 6 -3.03 -57.32 59.07
N MET A 7 -3.86 -57.97 58.25
CA MET A 7 -5.18 -58.58 58.52
C MET A 7 -6.33 -57.67 58.09
N THR A 8 -6.94 -58.11 57.00
CA THR A 8 -8.16 -57.64 56.33
C THR A 8 -9.39 -57.81 57.19
N ARG A 9 -10.30 -56.81 57.19
CA ARG A 9 -11.72 -57.00 57.49
C ARG A 9 -12.49 -57.08 56.16
N PRO A 10 -13.51 -57.95 56.03
CA PRO A 10 -14.35 -58.00 54.83
C PRO A 10 -15.23 -56.75 54.77
N SER A 11 -15.32 -56.12 53.61
CA SER A 11 -16.36 -55.13 53.32
C SER A 11 -17.71 -55.85 53.25
N GLU A 12 -18.65 -55.48 54.10
CA GLU A 12 -20.07 -55.83 53.93
C GLU A 12 -20.53 -55.35 52.54
N GLN A 13 -21.02 -56.27 51.73
CA GLN A 13 -21.70 -55.97 50.48
C GLN A 13 -23.06 -55.34 50.80
N GLN A 14 -23.14 -54.02 50.66
CA GLN A 14 -24.41 -53.32 50.54
C GLN A 14 -24.89 -53.47 49.08
N PRO A 15 -26.14 -53.93 48.83
CA PRO A 15 -26.64 -54.10 47.47
C PRO A 15 -26.62 -52.77 46.70
N PRO A 16 -26.38 -52.80 45.37
CA PRO A 16 -26.22 -51.59 44.59
C PRO A 16 -27.46 -50.70 44.69
N ALA A 17 -27.25 -49.44 45.09
CA ALA A 17 -28.27 -48.41 44.97
C ALA A 17 -28.66 -48.28 43.49
N GLN A 18 -29.97 -48.28 43.21
CA GLN A 18 -30.48 -47.99 41.88
C GLN A 18 -30.04 -46.57 41.49
N ILE A 19 -29.19 -46.47 40.49
CA ILE A 19 -28.84 -45.21 39.86
C ILE A 19 -30.01 -44.89 38.91
N GLU A 20 -30.95 -44.08 39.37
CA GLU A 20 -31.81 -43.34 38.46
C GLU A 20 -30.91 -42.39 37.64
N PRO A 21 -31.03 -42.36 36.30
CA PRO A 21 -30.25 -41.44 35.50
C PRO A 21 -30.64 -40.01 35.90
N VAL A 22 -29.70 -39.27 36.48
CA VAL A 22 -29.81 -37.81 36.59
C VAL A 22 -29.78 -37.29 35.16
N GLN A 23 -30.95 -36.92 34.65
CA GLN A 23 -31.09 -36.19 33.40
C GLN A 23 -30.33 -34.86 33.60
N PRO A 24 -29.35 -34.52 32.75
CA PRO A 24 -28.63 -33.27 32.92
C PRO A 24 -29.63 -32.12 32.90
N SER A 25 -29.61 -31.28 33.92
CA SER A 25 -30.31 -30.01 33.91
C SER A 25 -29.86 -29.26 32.65
N GLN A 26 -30.80 -28.99 31.75
CA GLN A 26 -30.55 -28.07 30.65
C GLN A 26 -30.01 -26.77 31.26
N PRO A 27 -28.92 -26.20 30.71
CA PRO A 27 -28.55 -24.84 31.05
C PRO A 27 -29.78 -23.96 30.77
N GLU A 28 -30.11 -23.07 31.70
CA GLU A 28 -31.02 -21.97 31.39
C GLU A 28 -30.56 -21.36 30.07
N VAL A 29 -31.45 -21.38 29.09
CA VAL A 29 -31.28 -20.59 27.88
C VAL A 29 -31.39 -19.15 28.32
N VAL A 30 -30.25 -18.54 28.65
CA VAL A 30 -30.15 -17.08 28.66
C VAL A 30 -30.37 -16.66 27.21
N THR A 31 -31.59 -16.20 26.91
CA THR A 31 -31.85 -15.50 25.66
C THR A 31 -30.83 -14.38 25.55
N PRO A 32 -30.02 -14.33 24.47
CA PRO A 32 -29.15 -13.19 24.24
C PRO A 32 -30.03 -11.93 24.24
N PRO A 33 -29.57 -10.79 24.79
CA PRO A 33 -30.24 -9.52 24.53
C PRO A 33 -30.43 -9.43 23.02
N ALA A 34 -31.65 -9.09 22.58
CA ALA A 34 -32.03 -9.05 21.17
C ALA A 34 -30.87 -8.46 20.36
N GLY A 35 -30.23 -9.30 19.55
CA GLY A 35 -29.06 -8.91 18.79
C GLY A 35 -29.43 -7.64 18.05
N GLN A 36 -28.66 -6.57 18.28
CA GLN A 36 -28.79 -5.39 17.44
C GLN A 36 -28.73 -5.89 15.99
N PRO A 37 -29.68 -5.49 15.14
CA PRO A 37 -29.72 -5.99 13.77
C PRO A 37 -28.33 -5.78 13.17
N MET A 38 -27.75 -6.86 12.65
CA MET A 38 -26.54 -6.81 11.83
C MET A 38 -26.61 -5.56 10.96
N PRO A 39 -25.57 -4.70 10.93
CA PRO A 39 -25.58 -3.55 10.05
C PRO A 39 -25.90 -4.07 8.66
N THR A 40 -27.07 -3.65 8.14
CA THR A 40 -27.44 -3.96 6.78
C THR A 40 -26.31 -3.40 5.91
N PRO A 41 -25.81 -4.17 4.92
CA PRO A 41 -24.84 -3.64 3.97
C PRO A 41 -25.36 -2.28 3.50
N PRO A 42 -24.53 -1.23 3.47
CA PRO A 42 -24.99 0.10 3.09
C PRO A 42 -25.82 -0.05 1.81
N LYS A 43 -27.10 0.36 1.86
CA LYS A 43 -28.01 0.24 0.72
C LYS A 43 -27.26 0.81 -0.48
N ILE A 44 -27.14 0.03 -1.56
CA ILE A 44 -26.61 0.53 -2.83
C ILE A 44 -27.42 1.77 -3.16
N GLN A 45 -26.81 2.94 -3.02
CA GLN A 45 -27.47 4.19 -3.35
C GLN A 45 -27.65 4.21 -4.85
N THR A 46 -28.90 4.16 -5.30
CA THR A 46 -29.23 4.39 -6.70
C THR A 46 -28.98 5.86 -7.01
N LEU A 47 -27.86 6.14 -7.68
CA LEU A 47 -27.53 7.49 -8.15
C LEU A 47 -28.64 8.00 -9.09
N ASN A 48 -29.23 9.14 -8.74
CA ASN A 48 -30.09 9.89 -9.66
C ASN A 48 -29.22 10.61 -10.69
N TRP A 49 -28.85 9.86 -11.72
CA TRP A 49 -27.94 10.31 -12.77
C TRP A 49 -28.46 11.53 -13.53
N GLU A 50 -29.74 11.52 -13.91
CA GLU A 50 -30.36 12.59 -14.67
C GLU A 50 -30.40 13.91 -13.87
N GLY A 51 -30.83 13.83 -12.61
CA GLY A 51 -30.86 14.99 -11.70
C GLY A 51 -29.47 15.53 -11.34
N SER A 52 -28.43 14.70 -11.40
CA SER A 52 -27.05 15.09 -11.08
C SER A 52 -26.30 15.68 -12.29
N VAL A 53 -26.56 15.15 -13.49
CA VAL A 53 -25.85 15.54 -14.72
C VAL A 53 -26.50 16.76 -15.39
N GLY A 54 -27.83 16.86 -15.35
CA GLY A 54 -28.58 17.93 -16.02
C GLY A 54 -28.11 19.35 -15.67
N PRO A 55 -27.98 19.71 -14.37
CA PRO A 55 -27.50 21.04 -13.97
C PRO A 55 -26.08 21.36 -14.45
N LEU A 56 -25.18 20.37 -14.43
CA LEU A 56 -23.80 20.53 -14.88
C LEU A 56 -23.71 20.78 -16.38
N VAL A 57 -24.50 20.05 -17.18
CA VAL A 57 -24.57 20.26 -18.62
C VAL A 57 -25.17 21.64 -18.95
N ALA A 58 -26.20 22.08 -18.20
CA ALA A 58 -26.77 23.41 -18.37
C ALA A 58 -25.74 24.53 -18.10
N GLN A 59 -24.93 24.38 -17.03
CA GLN A 59 -23.86 25.32 -16.71
C GLN A 59 -22.76 25.30 -17.78
N MET A 60 -22.37 24.13 -18.28
CA MET A 60 -21.35 24.00 -19.33
C MET A 60 -21.76 24.69 -20.63
N ARG A 61 -23.05 24.66 -20.98
CA ARG A 61 -23.57 25.35 -22.17
C ARG A 61 -23.50 26.88 -22.08
N GLN A 62 -23.41 27.43 -20.88
CA GLN A 62 -23.31 28.87 -20.63
C GLN A 62 -21.88 29.34 -20.38
N ALA A 63 -20.90 28.42 -20.40
CA ALA A 63 -19.50 28.75 -20.18
C ALA A 63 -18.94 29.60 -21.33
N SER A 64 -18.08 30.56 -20.99
CA SER A 64 -17.45 31.46 -21.96
C SER A 64 -16.56 30.65 -22.93
N GLY A 65 -16.72 30.86 -24.23
CA GLY A 65 -15.99 30.14 -25.28
C GLY A 65 -16.75 28.98 -25.96
N VAL A 66 -17.97 28.66 -25.51
CA VAL A 66 -18.84 27.67 -26.17
C VAL A 66 -19.67 28.34 -27.27
N ALA A 67 -19.34 28.07 -28.53
CA ALA A 67 -20.13 28.51 -29.68
C ALA A 67 -21.11 27.42 -30.14
N PRO A 68 -22.34 27.75 -30.59
CA PRO A 68 -23.25 26.77 -31.18
C PRO A 68 -22.58 26.00 -32.32
N GLY A 69 -22.60 24.67 -32.24
CA GLY A 69 -21.97 23.79 -33.24
C GLY A 69 -20.51 23.41 -32.93
N SER A 70 -20.00 23.75 -31.75
CA SER A 70 -18.69 23.27 -31.29
C SER A 70 -18.67 21.74 -31.23
N ILE A 71 -17.61 21.12 -31.76
CA ILE A 71 -17.45 19.66 -31.72
C ILE A 71 -17.01 19.26 -30.32
N LEU A 72 -17.73 18.33 -29.71
CA LEU A 72 -17.42 17.82 -28.38
C LEU A 72 -17.28 16.30 -28.42
N LEU A 73 -16.13 15.82 -27.94
CA LEU A 73 -15.85 14.41 -27.75
C LEU A 73 -16.03 14.06 -26.26
N VAL A 74 -16.84 13.05 -25.98
CA VAL A 74 -17.02 12.51 -24.62
C VAL A 74 -16.26 11.19 -24.55
N ASP A 75 -15.17 11.18 -23.77
CA ASP A 75 -14.22 10.07 -23.73
C ASP A 75 -14.58 9.01 -22.67
N SER A 76 -14.50 9.39 -21.38
CA SER A 76 -14.85 8.53 -20.24
C SER A 76 -15.02 9.35 -18.96
N VAL A 77 -15.88 8.91 -18.05
CA VAL A 77 -15.98 9.45 -16.69
C VAL A 77 -14.88 8.87 -15.81
N LYS A 78 -14.03 9.72 -15.25
CA LYS A 78 -13.03 9.29 -14.27
C LYS A 78 -13.67 9.14 -12.89
N ASN A 79 -13.68 7.93 -12.34
CA ASN A 79 -14.12 7.70 -10.96
C ASN A 79 -12.95 7.95 -10.00
N ASN A 80 -13.01 9.05 -9.25
CA ASN A 80 -12.01 9.41 -8.23
C ASN A 80 -12.52 9.13 -6.80
N THR A 81 -13.52 8.28 -6.63
CA THR A 81 -14.10 7.93 -5.32
C THR A 81 -13.67 6.52 -4.89
N ASN A 82 -13.79 6.23 -3.60
CA ASN A 82 -13.55 4.91 -3.02
C ASN A 82 -14.68 3.88 -3.28
N GLY A 83 -15.71 4.26 -4.05
CA GLY A 83 -16.84 3.40 -4.41
C GLY A 83 -16.77 2.87 -5.85
N SER A 84 -17.51 1.79 -6.14
CA SER A 84 -17.65 1.25 -7.51
C SER A 84 -18.64 2.10 -8.31
N LEU A 85 -18.16 3.09 -9.06
CA LEU A 85 -18.97 3.82 -10.03
C LEU A 85 -19.00 3.04 -11.36
N PRO A 86 -20.17 2.68 -11.91
CA PRO A 86 -20.25 2.07 -13.24
C PRO A 86 -19.89 3.12 -14.32
N VAL A 87 -18.59 3.27 -14.62
CA VAL A 87 -18.03 4.33 -15.47
C VAL A 87 -18.68 4.35 -16.86
N ALA A 88 -18.91 3.19 -17.46
CA ALA A 88 -19.59 3.08 -18.75
C ALA A 88 -21.01 3.67 -18.71
N LYS A 89 -21.77 3.41 -17.63
CA LYS A 89 -23.12 3.94 -17.43
C LYS A 89 -23.10 5.45 -17.18
N ALA A 90 -22.16 5.93 -16.37
CA ALA A 90 -21.98 7.35 -16.10
C ALA A 90 -21.63 8.14 -17.38
N THR A 91 -20.72 7.60 -18.19
CA THR A 91 -20.29 8.18 -19.47
C THR A 91 -21.45 8.23 -20.46
N ALA A 92 -22.28 7.19 -20.51
CA ALA A 92 -23.47 7.16 -21.36
C ALA A 92 -24.47 8.26 -20.96
N VAL A 93 -24.81 8.41 -19.68
CA VAL A 93 -25.75 9.46 -19.24
C VAL A 93 -25.27 10.85 -19.60
N ILE A 94 -23.97 11.14 -19.44
CA ILE A 94 -23.41 12.44 -19.80
C ILE A 94 -23.52 12.70 -21.30
N TYR A 95 -23.19 11.70 -22.12
CA TYR A 95 -23.35 11.80 -23.57
C TYR A 95 -24.81 12.07 -23.96
N ASP A 96 -25.78 11.36 -23.35
CA ASP A 96 -27.20 11.53 -23.68
C ASP A 96 -27.72 12.91 -23.25
N ALA A 97 -27.31 13.40 -22.08
CA ALA A 97 -27.65 14.74 -21.60
C ALA A 97 -27.09 15.84 -22.51
N LEU A 98 -25.92 15.62 -23.13
CA LEU A 98 -25.30 16.54 -24.08
C LEU A 98 -25.94 16.45 -25.48
N ALA A 99 -26.39 15.26 -25.90
CA ALA A 99 -27.01 15.03 -27.20
C ALA A 99 -28.39 15.69 -27.31
N ASN A 100 -29.11 15.83 -26.19
CA ASN A 100 -30.45 16.42 -26.13
C ASN A 100 -30.47 17.96 -26.25
N GLY A 101 -29.35 18.61 -26.60
CA GLY A 101 -29.26 20.07 -26.75
C GLY A 101 -28.47 20.53 -27.97
N ASN A 102 -28.83 21.68 -28.54
CA ASN A 102 -28.25 22.21 -29.79
C ASN A 102 -26.90 22.96 -29.61
N ALA A 103 -26.23 22.81 -28.46
CA ALA A 103 -25.00 23.55 -28.18
C ALA A 103 -23.76 22.90 -28.81
N PHE A 104 -23.70 21.56 -28.84
CA PHE A 104 -22.54 20.80 -29.28
C PHE A 104 -22.90 19.86 -30.43
N ALA A 105 -21.98 19.71 -31.39
CA ALA A 105 -21.99 18.59 -32.33
C ALA A 105 -21.18 17.44 -31.70
N LEU A 106 -21.86 16.41 -31.20
CA LEU A 106 -21.18 15.30 -30.54
C LEU A 106 -20.54 14.35 -31.55
N VAL A 107 -19.32 13.90 -31.23
CA VAL A 107 -18.69 12.79 -31.95
C VAL A 107 -19.47 11.50 -31.65
N PRO A 108 -19.96 10.76 -32.66
CA PRO A 108 -20.73 9.53 -32.44
C PRO A 108 -19.99 8.51 -31.57
N ARG A 109 -20.70 7.87 -30.64
CA ARG A 109 -20.10 6.84 -29.74
C ARG A 109 -19.39 5.73 -30.51
N GLU A 110 -19.90 5.36 -31.68
CA GLU A 110 -19.33 4.34 -32.56
C GLU A 110 -17.97 4.77 -33.11
N GLN A 111 -17.81 6.04 -33.46
CA GLN A 111 -16.52 6.59 -33.90
C GLN A 111 -15.51 6.62 -32.73
N VAL A 112 -15.96 6.96 -31.52
CA VAL A 112 -15.12 6.90 -30.31
C VAL A 112 -14.71 5.46 -29.99
N ALA A 113 -15.63 4.49 -30.10
CA ALA A 113 -15.35 3.08 -29.88
C ALA A 113 -14.35 2.51 -30.90
N VAL A 114 -14.52 2.84 -32.19
CA VAL A 114 -13.57 2.48 -33.25
C VAL A 114 -12.21 3.13 -32.99
N ALA A 115 -12.17 4.39 -32.55
CA ALA A 115 -10.92 5.06 -32.18
C ALA A 115 -10.22 4.35 -31.01
N LYS A 116 -10.95 3.98 -29.94
CA LYS A 116 -10.42 3.22 -28.81
C LYS A 116 -9.89 1.85 -29.25
N GLN A 117 -10.65 1.11 -30.05
CA GLN A 117 -10.24 -0.19 -30.59
C GLN A 117 -8.98 -0.07 -31.46
N THR A 118 -8.90 0.97 -32.29
CA THR A 118 -7.74 1.26 -33.15
C THR A 118 -6.50 1.59 -32.31
N LEU A 119 -6.69 2.21 -31.15
CA LEU A 119 -5.62 2.51 -30.17
C LEU A 119 -5.32 1.34 -29.22
N GLY A 120 -5.98 0.18 -29.38
CA GLY A 120 -5.82 -1.00 -28.53
C GLY A 120 -6.34 -0.79 -27.10
N LEU A 121 -7.28 0.13 -26.93
CA LEU A 121 -7.94 0.48 -25.67
C LEU A 121 -9.25 -0.30 -25.54
N SER A 122 -9.58 -0.74 -24.32
CA SER A 122 -10.88 -1.33 -24.02
C SER A 122 -11.98 -0.26 -24.05
N ALA A 123 -13.25 -0.69 -24.04
CA ALA A 123 -14.39 0.24 -24.04
C ALA A 123 -14.41 1.15 -22.79
N GLU A 124 -13.78 0.71 -21.69
CA GLU A 124 -13.72 1.41 -20.42
C GLU A 124 -12.49 2.32 -20.29
N ASP A 125 -11.49 2.17 -21.17
CA ASP A 125 -10.28 2.99 -21.17
C ASP A 125 -10.54 4.40 -21.76
N SER A 126 -9.84 5.40 -21.23
CA SER A 126 -9.82 6.77 -21.77
C SER A 126 -8.93 6.84 -23.01
N LEU A 127 -9.35 7.56 -24.06
CA LEU A 127 -8.53 7.92 -25.22
C LEU A 127 -7.26 8.70 -24.85
N GLY A 128 -7.28 9.42 -23.71
CA GLY A 128 -6.12 10.12 -23.17
C GLY A 128 -5.06 9.23 -22.51
N SER A 129 -5.33 7.93 -22.35
CA SER A 129 -4.41 6.98 -21.71
C SER A 129 -3.11 6.73 -22.51
N ARG A 130 -3.01 7.22 -23.76
CA ARG A 130 -1.83 7.00 -24.63
C ARG A 130 -1.37 8.17 -25.50
N THR A 131 -1.80 9.41 -25.29
CA THR A 131 -1.52 10.49 -26.26
C THR A 131 -0.37 11.42 -25.87
N LYS A 132 0.86 11.07 -26.26
CA LYS A 132 1.90 12.03 -26.69
C LYS A 132 2.83 11.38 -27.73
N GLU A 133 2.41 11.38 -28.98
CA GLU A 133 3.35 11.43 -30.12
C GLU A 133 2.81 12.43 -31.15
N SER A 134 3.54 13.53 -31.32
CA SER A 134 3.26 14.60 -32.27
C SER A 134 3.98 14.35 -33.59
N PHE A 135 3.24 14.23 -34.69
CA PHE A 135 3.79 14.11 -36.04
C PHE A 135 4.04 15.49 -36.63
N SER A 136 5.28 15.79 -37.01
CA SER A 136 5.62 16.94 -37.86
C SER A 136 6.51 16.44 -39.00
N MET A 137 6.05 16.58 -40.25
CA MET A 137 6.90 16.47 -41.44
C MET A 137 6.50 17.51 -42.48
N SER A 138 7.52 18.14 -43.06
CA SER A 138 7.45 19.21 -44.03
C SER A 138 8.37 18.87 -45.22
N HIS A 139 7.79 18.87 -46.44
CA HIS A 139 8.35 19.02 -47.80
C HIS A 139 9.29 17.88 -48.32
N SER A 140 9.25 17.34 -49.55
CA SER A 140 8.66 17.68 -50.87
C SER A 140 8.46 16.39 -51.73
N PRO A 141 7.71 16.40 -52.87
CA PRO A 141 7.28 15.18 -53.56
C PRO A 141 7.84 15.07 -54.99
N LEU A 142 8.58 13.99 -55.33
CA LEU A 142 8.36 13.27 -56.61
C LEU A 142 9.15 11.96 -56.77
N ALA A 143 10.23 11.72 -56.03
CA ALA A 143 11.09 10.54 -56.24
C ALA A 143 10.78 9.31 -55.34
N ARG A 144 9.63 9.29 -54.64
CA ARG A 144 9.38 8.36 -53.52
C ARG A 144 8.49 7.14 -53.82
N ARG A 145 7.81 7.08 -54.97
CA ARG A 145 6.70 6.12 -55.14
C ARG A 145 7.10 4.67 -55.43
N VAL A 146 8.31 4.40 -55.89
CA VAL A 146 8.72 3.03 -56.26
C VAL A 146 9.64 2.37 -55.21
N CYS A 147 10.38 3.16 -54.41
CA CYS A 147 11.22 2.62 -53.33
C CYS A 147 10.45 2.44 -52.00
N LEU A 148 9.32 3.15 -51.80
CA LEU A 148 8.52 3.06 -50.58
C LEU A 148 7.74 1.75 -50.43
N ILE A 149 7.39 1.05 -51.51
CA ILE A 149 6.53 -0.15 -51.43
C ILE A 149 7.33 -1.39 -50.97
N LEU A 150 8.64 -1.44 -51.27
CA LEU A 150 9.51 -2.55 -50.84
C LEU A 150 10.12 -2.31 -49.45
N VAL A 151 10.35 -1.06 -49.06
CA VAL A 151 10.77 -0.72 -47.68
C VAL A 151 9.59 -0.77 -46.72
N SER A 152 8.35 -0.45 -47.14
CA SER A 152 7.18 -0.58 -46.26
C SER A 152 6.83 -2.03 -45.93
N LEU A 153 7.02 -2.98 -46.85
CA LEU A 153 6.84 -4.42 -46.55
C LEU A 153 7.96 -5.01 -45.69
N ALA A 154 9.19 -4.51 -45.81
CA ALA A 154 10.30 -4.91 -44.94
C ALA A 154 10.20 -4.29 -43.53
N VAL A 155 9.69 -3.06 -43.41
CA VAL A 155 9.52 -2.36 -42.12
C VAL A 155 8.25 -2.80 -41.38
N TYR A 156 7.20 -3.27 -42.07
CA TYR A 156 6.02 -3.82 -41.39
C TYR A 156 6.30 -5.14 -40.66
N ASN A 157 7.35 -5.88 -41.04
CA ASN A 157 7.76 -7.12 -40.37
C ASN A 157 8.81 -6.93 -39.27
N THR A 158 9.40 -5.73 -39.12
CA THR A 158 10.43 -5.46 -38.09
C THR A 158 10.00 -4.45 -37.02
N ALA A 159 8.74 -3.98 -37.05
CA ALA A 159 8.18 -3.06 -36.05
C ALA A 159 7.00 -3.64 -35.24
N MET A 160 6.78 -4.96 -35.30
CA MET A 160 6.18 -5.65 -34.15
C MET A 160 7.31 -5.76 -33.11
N ALA A 161 7.55 -4.68 -32.36
CA ALA A 161 8.29 -4.79 -31.12
C ALA A 161 7.67 -5.96 -30.34
N ASP A 162 8.50 -6.91 -29.92
CA ASP A 162 8.10 -8.16 -29.27
C ASP A 162 7.34 -7.83 -27.97
N ARG A 163 6.03 -7.57 -28.10
CA ARG A 163 5.16 -7.10 -27.01
C ARG A 163 4.89 -8.30 -26.14
N ARG A 164 5.55 -8.32 -24.98
CA ARG A 164 5.35 -9.36 -23.99
C ARG A 164 3.95 -9.21 -23.40
N PRO A 165 3.20 -10.31 -23.19
CA PRO A 165 1.95 -10.28 -22.44
C PRO A 165 2.15 -9.55 -21.10
N LEU A 166 1.19 -8.73 -20.70
CA LEU A 166 1.23 -8.03 -19.42
C LEU A 166 0.03 -8.48 -18.58
N THR A 167 0.31 -9.16 -17.48
CA THR A 167 -0.71 -9.54 -16.50
C THR A 167 -0.67 -8.57 -15.33
N SER A 168 -1.83 -8.07 -14.90
CA SER A 168 -2.00 -7.31 -13.65
C SER A 168 -2.90 -8.09 -12.68
N LEU A 169 -2.46 -8.19 -11.43
CA LEU A 169 -3.15 -8.78 -10.28
C LEU A 169 -3.20 -7.71 -9.20
N GLU A 170 -4.36 -7.50 -8.59
CA GLU A 170 -4.60 -6.39 -7.68
C GLU A 170 -5.55 -6.83 -6.57
N GLY A 171 -5.38 -6.27 -5.39
CA GLY A 171 -6.22 -6.59 -4.24
C GLY A 171 -5.99 -5.65 -3.07
N LYS A 172 -6.59 -5.97 -1.93
CA LYS A 172 -6.51 -5.20 -0.69
C LYS A 172 -5.71 -5.98 0.36
N THR A 173 -4.89 -5.29 1.13
CA THR A 173 -4.15 -5.87 2.26
C THR A 173 -3.68 -4.75 3.19
N MET A 174 -3.46 -5.02 4.48
CA MET A 174 -2.83 -4.07 5.41
C MET A 174 -3.47 -2.67 5.47
N GLY A 175 -4.78 -2.56 5.20
CA GLY A 175 -5.47 -1.26 5.14
C GLY A 175 -5.20 -0.44 3.87
N THR A 176 -4.46 -1.00 2.91
CA THR A 176 -4.08 -0.42 1.62
C THR A 176 -4.37 -1.40 0.47
N PHE A 177 -3.74 -1.20 -0.68
CA PHE A 177 -3.82 -2.04 -1.86
C PHE A 177 -2.46 -2.63 -2.22
N TYR A 178 -2.48 -3.75 -2.93
CA TYR A 178 -1.29 -4.28 -3.59
C TYR A 178 -1.54 -4.37 -5.10
N SER A 179 -0.44 -4.40 -5.87
CA SER A 179 -0.45 -4.64 -7.32
C SER A 179 0.74 -5.51 -7.69
N VAL A 180 0.52 -6.51 -8.53
CA VAL A 180 1.54 -7.38 -9.11
C VAL A 180 1.39 -7.34 -10.62
N LYS A 181 2.39 -6.78 -11.30
CA LYS A 181 2.47 -6.71 -12.76
C LYS A 181 3.54 -7.67 -13.24
N ILE A 182 3.19 -8.54 -14.18
CA ILE A 182 4.07 -9.58 -14.71
C ILE A 182 4.16 -9.41 -16.21
N SER A 183 5.38 -9.39 -16.74
CA SER A 183 5.64 -9.32 -18.18
C SER A 183 6.13 -10.67 -18.72
N GLY A 184 5.44 -11.20 -19.71
CA GLY A 184 5.67 -12.52 -20.27
C GLY A 184 4.58 -13.52 -19.89
N ASP A 185 4.79 -14.77 -20.26
CA ASP A 185 3.84 -15.85 -19.98
C ASP A 185 3.78 -16.16 -18.48
N LEU A 186 2.57 -16.44 -18.00
CA LEU A 186 2.38 -16.91 -16.64
C LEU A 186 2.74 -18.40 -16.55
N PRO A 187 3.43 -18.82 -15.48
CA PRO A 187 3.74 -20.24 -15.26
C PRO A 187 2.48 -21.07 -14.91
N GLU A 188 1.40 -20.42 -14.53
CA GLU A 188 0.15 -21.03 -14.05
C GLU A 188 -1.06 -20.16 -14.37
N ASP A 189 -2.26 -20.65 -14.04
CA ASP A 189 -3.49 -19.89 -14.19
C ASP A 189 -3.50 -18.62 -13.32
N LYS A 190 -3.97 -17.51 -13.91
CA LYS A 190 -4.00 -16.20 -13.26
C LYS A 190 -4.78 -16.23 -11.93
N ALA A 191 -5.90 -16.94 -11.87
CA ALA A 191 -6.73 -17.00 -10.66
C ALA A 191 -6.07 -17.82 -9.55
N HIS A 192 -5.29 -18.85 -9.89
CA HIS A 192 -4.53 -19.60 -8.91
C HIS A 192 -3.41 -18.75 -8.30
N LEU A 193 -2.65 -18.03 -9.14
CA LEU A 193 -1.62 -17.11 -8.67
C LEU A 193 -2.19 -15.97 -7.78
N GLN A 194 -3.37 -15.44 -8.16
CA GLN A 194 -4.11 -14.46 -7.36
C GLN A 194 -4.42 -15.00 -5.95
N GLN A 195 -4.94 -16.23 -5.85
CA GLN A 195 -5.24 -16.87 -4.56
C GLN A 195 -3.99 -17.07 -3.70
N GLU A 196 -2.85 -17.45 -4.28
CA GLU A 196 -1.60 -17.59 -3.54
C GLU A 196 -1.09 -16.25 -3.02
N ILE A 197 -1.15 -15.19 -3.84
CA ILE A 197 -0.80 -13.82 -3.44
C ILE A 197 -1.68 -13.37 -2.27
N ASP A 198 -2.99 -13.54 -2.37
CA ASP A 198 -3.94 -13.15 -1.34
C ASP A 198 -3.70 -13.93 -0.03
N ALA A 199 -3.50 -15.24 -0.12
CA ALA A 199 -3.23 -16.09 1.05
C ALA A 199 -1.93 -15.70 1.77
N LEU A 200 -0.90 -15.35 1.00
CA LEU A 200 0.40 -14.98 1.54
C LEU A 200 0.36 -13.62 2.26
N LEU A 201 -0.35 -12.64 1.69
CA LEU A 201 -0.58 -11.34 2.32
C LEU A 201 -1.52 -11.45 3.52
N GLU A 202 -2.49 -12.34 3.48
CA GLU A 202 -3.38 -12.62 4.60
C GLU A 202 -2.63 -13.28 5.78
N GLN A 203 -1.70 -14.19 5.50
CA GLN A 203 -0.79 -14.74 6.51
C GLN A 203 0.06 -13.63 7.14
N ALA A 204 0.63 -12.73 6.32
CA ALA A 204 1.35 -11.57 6.86
C ALA A 204 0.45 -10.73 7.80
N ASN A 205 -0.81 -10.45 7.42
CA ASN A 205 -1.75 -9.74 8.31
C ASN A 205 -2.01 -10.51 9.63
N ASN A 206 -2.10 -11.84 9.58
CA ASN A 206 -2.26 -12.67 10.78
C ASN A 206 -1.01 -12.65 11.68
N ASP A 207 0.17 -12.41 11.13
CA ASP A 207 1.40 -12.36 11.91
C ASP A 207 1.62 -10.97 12.52
N ILE A 208 1.48 -9.90 11.72
CA ILE A 208 2.03 -8.57 12.07
C ILE A 208 0.99 -7.45 12.27
N SER A 209 -0.31 -7.70 12.09
CA SER A 209 -1.30 -6.62 12.18
C SER A 209 -1.57 -6.18 13.62
N THR A 210 -1.45 -4.89 13.91
CA THR A 210 -1.90 -4.27 15.18
C THR A 210 -3.42 -4.09 15.28
N TYR A 211 -4.13 -4.17 14.15
CA TYR A 211 -5.58 -4.00 14.06
C TYR A 211 -6.36 -5.30 14.28
N ARG A 212 -5.71 -6.46 14.11
CA ARG A 212 -6.31 -7.77 14.34
C ARG A 212 -6.02 -8.21 15.76
N GLU A 213 -7.07 -8.39 16.56
CA GLU A 213 -6.93 -8.81 17.96
C GLU A 213 -6.18 -10.13 18.10
N ASN A 214 -6.39 -11.08 17.18
CA ASN A 214 -5.79 -12.41 17.24
C ASN A 214 -4.52 -12.57 16.40
N SER A 215 -3.91 -11.48 15.91
CA SER A 215 -2.60 -11.59 15.28
C SER A 215 -1.52 -12.01 16.29
N ILE A 216 -0.43 -12.61 15.81
CA ILE A 216 0.69 -13.00 16.67
C ILE A 216 1.28 -11.77 17.37
N LEU A 217 1.48 -10.66 16.65
CA LEU A 217 1.93 -9.39 17.21
C LEU A 217 0.97 -8.85 18.29
N SER A 218 -0.34 -8.85 18.04
CA SER A 218 -1.31 -8.37 19.03
C SER A 218 -1.37 -9.25 20.28
N CYS A 219 -1.22 -10.57 20.12
CA CYS A 219 -1.07 -11.49 21.25
C CYS A 219 0.19 -11.19 22.07
N PHE A 220 1.33 -10.96 21.41
CA PHE A 220 2.58 -10.54 22.07
C PHE A 220 2.42 -9.20 22.82
N ASN A 221 1.75 -8.23 22.20
CA ASN A 221 1.49 -6.92 22.83
C ASN A 221 0.64 -7.05 24.10
N ARG A 222 -0.33 -7.97 24.14
CA ARG A 222 -1.17 -8.22 25.33
C ARG A 222 -0.46 -9.03 26.42
N TYR A 223 0.52 -9.86 26.06
CA TYR A 223 1.26 -10.67 27.01
C TYR A 223 1.92 -9.78 28.09
N GLN A 224 1.71 -10.11 29.36
CA GLN A 224 2.18 -9.32 30.51
C GLN A 224 3.42 -9.90 31.20
N GLY A 225 3.82 -11.11 30.83
CA GLY A 225 5.03 -11.73 31.37
C GLY A 225 6.29 -11.28 30.65
N SER A 226 7.42 -11.85 31.06
CA SER A 226 8.74 -11.60 30.48
C SER A 226 9.35 -12.84 29.85
N ASP A 227 8.62 -13.96 29.72
CA ASP A 227 9.16 -15.16 29.08
C ASP A 227 9.21 -14.97 27.55
N PRO A 228 10.25 -15.51 26.87
CA PRO A 228 10.33 -15.48 25.41
C PRO A 228 9.10 -16.13 24.75
N GLN A 229 8.45 -15.42 23.84
CA GLN A 229 7.29 -15.89 23.09
C GLN A 229 7.72 -16.33 21.68
N PRO A 230 7.26 -17.48 21.17
CA PRO A 230 7.61 -17.92 19.82
C PRO A 230 6.97 -17.00 18.78
N ILE A 231 7.72 -16.66 17.73
CA ILE A 231 7.25 -15.84 16.61
C ILE A 231 7.61 -16.49 15.26
N PRO A 232 6.89 -16.19 14.17
CA PRO A 232 7.26 -16.62 12.82
C PRO A 232 8.57 -15.96 12.34
N GLY A 233 9.29 -16.65 11.47
CA GLY A 233 10.54 -16.14 10.88
C GLY A 233 10.38 -14.79 10.18
N GLY A 234 9.31 -14.61 9.40
CA GLY A 234 9.05 -13.34 8.74
C GLY A 234 8.84 -12.16 9.69
N MET A 235 8.22 -12.41 10.85
CA MET A 235 8.10 -11.40 11.91
C MET A 235 9.45 -11.09 12.55
N ALA A 236 10.30 -12.11 12.75
CA ALA A 236 11.66 -11.95 13.26
C ALA A 236 12.53 -11.12 12.30
N ASP A 237 12.44 -11.35 10.98
CA ASP A 237 13.16 -10.59 9.95
C ASP A 237 12.81 -9.09 10.02
N ILE A 238 11.52 -8.75 10.15
CA ILE A 238 11.07 -7.37 10.31
C ILE A 238 11.68 -6.72 11.56
N ILE A 239 11.61 -7.41 12.70
CA ILE A 239 12.12 -6.89 13.98
C ILE A 239 13.63 -6.71 13.93
N LEU A 240 14.34 -7.64 13.30
CA LEU A 240 15.79 -7.56 13.14
C LEU A 240 16.20 -6.33 12.31
N VAL A 241 15.53 -6.11 11.17
CA VAL A 241 15.75 -4.93 10.32
C VAL A 241 15.40 -3.65 11.08
N ALA A 242 14.25 -3.61 11.75
CA ALA A 242 13.82 -2.47 12.55
C ALA A 242 14.83 -2.10 13.64
N GLN A 243 15.33 -3.07 14.41
CA GLN A 243 16.34 -2.82 15.44
C GLN A 243 17.68 -2.36 14.87
N ARG A 244 18.10 -2.89 13.71
CA ARG A 244 19.31 -2.45 13.02
C ARG A 244 19.20 -1.00 12.56
N ILE A 245 18.09 -0.63 11.93
CA ILE A 245 17.84 0.73 11.43
C ILE A 245 17.63 1.69 12.61
N GLY A 246 16.92 1.27 13.66
CA GLY A 246 16.77 2.03 14.89
C GLY A 246 18.12 2.42 15.50
N ARG A 247 19.04 1.47 15.68
CA ARG A 247 20.40 1.78 16.14
C ARG A 247 21.16 2.74 15.23
N ALA A 248 21.00 2.61 13.92
CA ALA A 248 21.69 3.46 12.94
C ALA A 248 21.08 4.87 12.80
N THR A 249 19.88 5.08 13.33
CA THR A 249 19.15 6.34 13.29
C THR A 249 19.00 6.97 14.67
N ASP A 250 19.82 6.55 15.65
CA ASP A 250 19.73 6.98 17.05
C ASP A 250 18.30 6.82 17.63
N ASN A 251 17.65 5.69 17.32
CA ASN A 251 16.28 5.32 17.65
C ASN A 251 15.19 6.24 17.06
N ALA A 252 15.49 7.00 16.01
CA ALA A 252 14.43 7.71 15.27
C ALA A 252 13.45 6.73 14.61
N MET A 253 13.96 5.60 14.11
CA MET A 253 13.14 4.44 13.76
C MET A 253 12.94 3.54 14.99
N ASP A 254 11.75 3.57 15.60
CA ASP A 254 11.44 2.78 16.80
C ASP A 254 10.09 2.06 16.66
N ILE A 255 10.13 0.73 16.51
CA ILE A 255 8.92 -0.12 16.44
C ILE A 255 8.17 -0.26 17.77
N THR A 256 8.63 0.36 18.85
CA THR A 256 7.94 0.36 20.14
C THR A 256 7.16 1.67 20.39
N VAL A 257 7.14 2.58 19.41
CA VAL A 257 6.45 3.89 19.48
C VAL A 257 4.91 3.78 19.50
N GLY A 258 4.35 2.58 19.33
CA GLY A 258 2.91 2.33 19.28
C GLY A 258 2.07 2.95 20.41
N PRO A 259 2.51 3.02 21.68
CA PRO A 259 1.78 3.74 22.73
C PRO A 259 1.57 5.22 22.42
N LEU A 260 2.58 5.89 21.84
CA LEU A 260 2.48 7.29 21.43
C LEU A 260 1.59 7.45 20.19
N VAL A 261 1.74 6.56 19.20
CA VAL A 261 0.88 6.54 18.01
C VAL A 261 -0.60 6.42 18.39
N ASN A 262 -0.91 5.55 19.36
CA ASN A 262 -2.26 5.40 19.90
C ASN A 262 -2.72 6.65 20.69
N LEU A 263 -1.83 7.25 21.50
CA LEU A 263 -2.13 8.47 22.25
C LEU A 263 -2.52 9.64 21.35
N TRP A 264 -1.87 9.76 20.19
CA TRP A 264 -2.16 10.77 19.17
C TRP A 264 -3.31 10.40 18.22
N GLY A 265 -3.97 9.25 18.42
CA GLY A 265 -5.16 8.85 17.65
C GLY A 265 -4.87 8.31 16.24
N PHE A 266 -3.62 7.96 15.94
CA PHE A 266 -3.25 7.36 14.65
C PHE A 266 -3.27 5.82 14.67
N GLY A 267 -3.31 5.22 15.86
CA GLY A 267 -3.35 3.77 16.04
C GLY A 267 -4.76 3.17 16.06
N PRO A 268 -4.88 1.85 16.26
CA PRO A 268 -6.17 1.15 16.32
C PRO A 268 -7.06 1.59 17.49
N GLN A 269 -6.49 2.21 18.54
CA GLN A 269 -7.27 2.74 19.65
C GLN A 269 -8.07 3.97 19.20
N LYS A 270 -9.40 3.84 19.16
CA LYS A 270 -10.33 4.92 18.79
C LYS A 270 -10.43 5.96 19.92
N GLN A 271 -9.37 6.72 20.14
CA GLN A 271 -9.37 7.88 21.01
C GLN A 271 -10.00 9.08 20.27
N PRO A 272 -10.78 9.94 20.94
CA PRO A 272 -11.14 11.24 20.39
C PRO A 272 -9.87 12.03 20.04
N VAL A 273 -9.86 12.73 18.90
CA VAL A 273 -8.72 13.57 18.50
C VAL A 273 -8.67 14.78 19.43
N THR A 274 -7.95 14.65 20.53
CA THR A 274 -7.60 15.74 21.45
C THR A 274 -6.09 15.76 21.61
N ILE A 275 -5.48 16.94 21.53
CA ILE A 275 -4.05 17.12 21.79
C ILE A 275 -3.74 16.61 23.21
N PRO A 276 -2.86 15.61 23.37
CA PRO A 276 -2.46 15.10 24.69
C PRO A 276 -1.74 16.18 25.50
N THR A 277 -1.87 16.13 26.83
CA THR A 277 -1.06 16.98 27.72
C THR A 277 0.39 16.50 27.71
N GLN A 278 1.33 17.39 28.05
CA GLN A 278 2.75 17.01 28.13
C GLN A 278 3.00 15.90 29.17
N GLU A 279 2.24 15.89 30.28
CA GLU A 279 2.27 14.82 31.28
C GLU A 279 1.87 13.46 30.68
N GLN A 280 0.77 13.41 29.90
CA GLN A 280 0.36 12.18 29.21
C GLN A 280 1.40 11.68 28.21
N ILE A 281 2.08 12.61 27.53
CA ILE A 281 3.16 12.29 26.58
C ILE A 281 4.35 11.70 27.33
N ASP A 282 4.82 12.35 28.40
CA ASP A 282 5.99 11.90 29.15
C ASP A 282 5.74 10.55 29.85
N ASP A 283 4.55 10.34 30.42
CA ASP A 283 4.14 9.04 30.97
C ASP A 283 4.08 7.95 29.90
N THR A 284 3.64 8.31 28.69
CA THR A 284 3.57 7.35 27.58
C THR A 284 4.95 7.03 27.02
N ARG A 285 5.87 8.01 26.97
CA ARG A 285 7.26 7.81 26.54
C ARG A 285 8.03 6.83 27.41
N GLN A 286 7.69 6.70 28.71
CA GLN A 286 8.28 5.68 29.58
C GLN A 286 7.96 4.24 29.15
N ARG A 287 6.99 4.05 28.25
CA ARG A 287 6.58 2.75 27.70
C ARG A 287 7.18 2.45 26.32
N VAL A 288 8.12 3.28 25.86
CA VAL A 288 8.74 3.21 24.52
C VAL A 288 10.25 3.03 24.69
N GLY A 289 10.81 2.13 23.89
CA GLY A 289 12.25 1.98 23.72
C GLY A 289 12.64 0.61 23.20
N LEU A 290 13.40 0.58 22.10
CA LEU A 290 13.94 -0.64 21.51
C LEU A 290 14.78 -1.49 22.47
N GLN A 291 15.40 -0.88 23.49
CA GLN A 291 16.19 -1.60 24.50
C GLN A 291 15.36 -2.60 25.32
N HIS A 292 14.03 -2.43 25.36
CA HIS A 292 13.11 -3.31 26.07
C HIS A 292 12.70 -4.55 25.27
N LEU A 293 13.18 -4.69 24.03
CA LEU A 293 12.81 -5.77 23.11
C LEU A 293 14.04 -6.61 22.74
N THR A 294 13.97 -7.91 23.02
CA THR A 294 15.05 -8.86 22.68
C THR A 294 14.53 -9.91 21.70
N LEU A 295 15.21 -10.03 20.56
CA LEU A 295 15.00 -11.09 19.57
C LEU A 295 16.08 -12.16 19.76
N THR A 296 15.68 -13.42 19.88
CA THR A 296 16.60 -14.57 19.97
C THR A 296 16.28 -15.60 18.90
N SER A 297 17.30 -16.08 18.20
CA SER A 297 17.20 -17.09 17.15
C SER A 297 18.01 -18.32 17.55
N ASN A 298 17.45 -19.53 17.38
CA ASN A 298 18.20 -20.78 17.56
C ASN A 298 17.64 -21.90 16.68
N SER A 299 18.20 -23.10 16.76
CA SER A 299 17.81 -24.24 15.91
C SER A 299 16.34 -24.67 16.05
N LYS A 300 15.60 -24.20 17.05
CA LYS A 300 14.19 -24.53 17.28
C LYS A 300 13.22 -23.44 16.76
N GLY A 301 13.70 -22.31 16.24
CA GLY A 301 12.86 -21.20 15.77
C GLY A 301 13.33 -19.81 16.20
N GLU A 302 12.37 -18.90 16.32
CA GLU A 302 12.56 -17.48 16.66
C GLU A 302 11.71 -17.12 17.88
N TRP A 303 12.26 -16.32 18.79
CA TRP A 303 11.56 -15.87 19.99
C TRP A 303 11.73 -14.38 20.24
N LEU A 304 10.64 -13.75 20.65
CA LEU A 304 10.60 -12.36 21.05
C LEU A 304 10.33 -12.25 22.55
N GLN A 305 11.10 -11.42 23.22
CA GLN A 305 11.00 -11.19 24.65
C GLN A 305 10.93 -9.69 24.93
N LYS A 306 10.14 -9.30 25.94
CA LYS A 306 10.11 -7.95 26.47
C LYS A 306 10.35 -7.95 27.98
N ASP A 307 11.10 -6.98 28.47
CA ASP A 307 11.34 -6.79 29.91
C ASP A 307 10.38 -5.76 30.55
N LEU A 308 9.65 -5.02 29.70
CA LEU A 308 8.63 -4.05 30.09
C LEU A 308 7.24 -4.59 29.69
N PRO A 309 6.39 -5.03 30.64
CA PRO A 309 5.08 -5.61 30.33
C PRO A 309 4.17 -4.72 29.48
N SER A 310 4.25 -3.41 29.70
CA SER A 310 3.47 -2.39 28.98
C SER A 310 4.03 -2.00 27.61
N LEU A 311 5.18 -2.59 27.19
CA LEU A 311 5.74 -2.38 25.86
C LEU A 311 4.74 -2.85 24.80
N TYR A 312 4.58 -2.03 23.77
CA TYR A 312 3.72 -2.29 22.64
C TYR A 312 4.54 -2.15 21.35
N VAL A 313 4.63 -3.24 20.59
CA VAL A 313 5.34 -3.27 19.32
C VAL A 313 4.35 -2.99 18.18
N ASP A 314 4.73 -2.08 17.30
CA ASP A 314 4.01 -1.69 16.10
C ASP A 314 4.93 -1.84 14.89
N LEU A 315 4.56 -2.73 13.97
CA LEU A 315 5.32 -3.04 12.76
C LEU A 315 4.74 -2.35 11.51
N SER A 316 3.79 -1.42 11.67
CA SER A 316 3.04 -0.83 10.56
C SER A 316 3.94 -0.12 9.55
N THR A 317 5.06 0.46 10.00
CA THR A 317 6.04 1.17 9.13
C THR A 317 6.98 0.25 8.34
N LEU A 318 6.92 -1.07 8.55
CA LEU A 318 7.75 -2.04 7.81
C LEU A 318 6.89 -3.12 7.13
N GLY A 319 5.58 -3.17 7.45
CA GLY A 319 4.69 -4.23 7.01
C GLY A 319 4.48 -4.22 5.50
N GLU A 320 4.36 -3.04 4.90
CA GLU A 320 4.23 -2.88 3.44
C GLU A 320 5.51 -3.35 2.72
N GLY A 321 6.68 -2.94 3.20
CA GLY A 321 7.97 -3.40 2.73
C GLY A 321 8.12 -4.93 2.78
N TYR A 322 7.81 -5.54 3.92
CA TYR A 322 7.81 -7.00 4.06
C TYR A 322 6.83 -7.67 3.09
N GLY A 323 5.61 -7.12 2.96
CA GLY A 323 4.62 -7.62 2.02
C GLY A 323 5.14 -7.62 0.58
N ALA A 324 5.75 -6.52 0.13
CA ALA A 324 6.34 -6.41 -1.19
C ALA A 324 7.48 -7.43 -1.42
N ASP A 325 8.36 -7.62 -0.43
CA ASP A 325 9.45 -8.60 -0.53
C ASP A 325 8.92 -10.04 -0.61
N VAL A 326 7.92 -10.38 0.20
CA VAL A 326 7.28 -11.69 0.19
C VAL A 326 6.63 -12.00 -1.17
N LEU A 327 6.02 -11.00 -1.82
CA LEU A 327 5.52 -11.12 -3.19
C LEU A 327 6.65 -11.27 -4.21
N ALA A 328 7.72 -10.50 -4.10
CA ALA A 328 8.89 -10.61 -5.00
C ALA A 328 9.56 -12.00 -4.90
N GLN A 329 9.64 -12.56 -3.69
CA GLN A 329 10.11 -13.92 -3.46
C GLN A 329 9.17 -14.96 -4.06
N LEU A 330 7.84 -14.79 -3.94
CA LEU A 330 6.86 -15.66 -4.60
C LEU A 330 7.07 -15.66 -6.12
N MET A 331 7.22 -14.49 -6.73
CA MET A 331 7.49 -14.37 -8.17
C MET A 331 8.76 -15.15 -8.55
N THR A 332 9.83 -14.97 -7.79
CA THR A 332 11.11 -15.65 -8.03
C THR A 332 10.97 -17.18 -7.88
N ARG A 333 10.27 -17.68 -6.86
CA ARG A 333 10.03 -19.13 -6.66
C ARG A 333 9.21 -19.75 -7.79
N LYS A 334 8.28 -18.99 -8.38
CA LYS A 334 7.49 -19.40 -9.54
C LYS A 334 8.24 -19.27 -10.88
N GLY A 335 9.51 -18.85 -10.86
CA GLY A 335 10.31 -18.65 -12.07
C GLY A 335 9.97 -17.37 -12.85
N ILE A 336 9.17 -16.47 -12.28
CA ILE A 336 8.79 -15.20 -12.90
C ILE A 336 9.94 -14.21 -12.69
N THR A 337 10.58 -13.80 -13.77
CA THR A 337 11.79 -12.94 -13.74
C THR A 337 11.54 -11.49 -14.16
N ASN A 338 10.36 -11.19 -14.70
CA ASN A 338 9.97 -9.87 -15.18
C ASN A 338 8.70 -9.42 -14.46
N TYR A 339 8.86 -8.70 -13.35
CA TYR A 339 7.74 -8.27 -12.52
C TYR A 339 7.96 -6.90 -11.88
N LEU A 340 6.86 -6.27 -11.50
CA LEU A 340 6.79 -5.17 -10.55
C LEU A 340 5.72 -5.52 -9.52
N VAL A 341 6.11 -5.60 -8.25
CA VAL A 341 5.21 -5.81 -7.12
C VAL A 341 5.16 -4.54 -6.28
N SER A 342 3.99 -4.21 -5.75
CA SER A 342 3.81 -3.10 -4.83
C SER A 342 2.81 -3.46 -3.75
N VAL A 343 3.09 -3.08 -2.51
CA VAL A 343 2.14 -3.07 -1.39
C VAL A 343 2.20 -1.66 -0.80
N GLY A 344 1.09 -0.92 -0.88
CA GLY A 344 1.09 0.49 -0.49
C GLY A 344 2.17 1.33 -1.16
N GLY A 345 3.05 1.94 -0.38
CA GLY A 345 4.18 2.76 -0.85
C GLY A 345 5.43 1.96 -1.25
N ALA A 346 5.53 0.70 -0.83
CA ALA A 346 6.69 -0.15 -1.04
C ALA A 346 6.59 -0.92 -2.36
N ILE A 347 7.67 -0.88 -3.16
CA ILE A 347 7.72 -1.44 -4.51
C ILE A 347 9.02 -2.23 -4.70
N SER A 348 8.93 -3.40 -5.33
CA SER A 348 10.09 -4.16 -5.81
C SER A 348 9.90 -4.51 -7.29
N SER A 349 10.95 -4.46 -8.09
CA SER A 349 10.85 -4.82 -9.50
C SER A 349 12.08 -5.51 -10.03
N ARG A 350 11.89 -6.40 -11.02
CA ARG A 350 12.94 -7.14 -11.69
C ARG A 350 12.63 -7.30 -13.17
N GLY A 351 13.67 -7.29 -13.99
CA GLY A 351 13.56 -7.52 -15.43
C GLY A 351 12.93 -6.33 -16.15
N VAL A 352 12.10 -6.62 -17.15
CA VAL A 352 11.52 -5.61 -18.04
C VAL A 352 9.99 -5.66 -18.08
N ASN A 353 9.38 -4.56 -18.51
CA ASN A 353 7.94 -4.43 -18.69
C ASN A 353 7.46 -5.07 -20.01
N GLY A 354 6.14 -4.96 -20.29
CA GLY A 354 5.51 -5.49 -21.51
C GLY A 354 6.07 -4.97 -22.84
N GLN A 355 6.85 -3.88 -22.81
CA GLN A 355 7.54 -3.30 -23.97
C GLN A 355 9.01 -3.73 -24.08
N GLY A 356 9.49 -4.60 -23.17
CA GLY A 356 10.91 -4.97 -23.10
C GLY A 356 11.81 -3.91 -22.49
N MET A 357 11.24 -2.85 -21.90
CA MET A 357 11.99 -1.75 -21.26
C MET A 357 12.06 -1.96 -19.75
N PRO A 358 13.07 -1.41 -19.03
CA PRO A 358 13.10 -1.45 -17.58
C PRO A 358 11.82 -0.91 -16.96
N TRP A 359 11.43 -1.48 -15.82
CA TRP A 359 10.28 -0.98 -15.07
C TRP A 359 10.53 0.45 -14.61
N ARG A 360 9.58 1.34 -14.91
CA ARG A 360 9.67 2.75 -14.53
C ARG A 360 8.83 2.99 -13.29
N VAL A 361 9.46 3.41 -12.20
CA VAL A 361 8.79 3.79 -10.95
C VAL A 361 8.85 5.30 -10.77
N ALA A 362 7.69 5.92 -10.60
CA ALA A 362 7.58 7.37 -10.46
C ALA A 362 7.59 7.79 -8.99
N ILE A 363 8.46 8.73 -8.65
CA ILE A 363 8.44 9.45 -7.37
C ILE A 363 7.48 10.62 -7.54
N GLN A 364 6.51 10.75 -6.64
CA GLN A 364 5.46 11.76 -6.75
C GLN A 364 5.87 13.08 -6.12
N LYS A 365 5.29 14.19 -6.59
CA LYS A 365 5.36 15.46 -5.87
C LYS A 365 4.59 15.32 -4.55
N PRO A 366 5.11 15.82 -3.42
CA PRO A 366 4.53 15.62 -2.09
C PRO A 366 3.40 16.63 -1.85
N THR A 367 2.35 16.54 -2.66
CA THR A 367 1.14 17.35 -2.57
C THR A 367 -0.08 16.43 -2.47
N ASP A 368 -1.09 16.90 -1.75
CA ASP A 368 -2.40 16.26 -1.61
C ASP A 368 -3.37 16.68 -2.73
N LYS A 369 -3.03 17.70 -3.53
CA LYS A 369 -3.91 18.28 -4.55
C LYS A 369 -3.77 17.65 -5.94
N GLU A 370 -2.57 17.20 -6.31
CA GLU A 370 -2.27 16.76 -7.68
C GLU A 370 -1.31 15.56 -7.72
N ASN A 371 -1.62 14.57 -8.56
CA ASN A 371 -0.70 13.48 -8.86
C ASN A 371 0.27 13.92 -9.97
N ALA A 372 1.32 14.63 -9.58
CA ALA A 372 2.40 15.02 -10.48
C ALA A 372 3.66 14.17 -10.24
N VAL A 373 4.35 13.79 -11.31
CA VAL A 373 5.63 13.08 -11.22
C VAL A 373 6.73 14.08 -10.89
N GLN A 374 7.51 13.78 -9.86
CA GLN A 374 8.70 14.52 -9.46
C GLN A 374 9.97 13.97 -10.14
N ALA A 375 10.11 12.65 -10.18
CA ALA A 375 11.22 11.95 -10.82
C ALA A 375 10.80 10.52 -11.20
N ALA A 376 11.62 9.83 -11.99
CA ALA A 376 11.41 8.42 -12.30
C ALA A 376 12.71 7.63 -12.19
N VAL A 377 12.61 6.40 -11.69
CA VAL A 377 13.74 5.52 -11.45
C VAL A 377 13.56 4.16 -12.12
N ASP A 378 14.69 3.55 -12.48
CA ASP A 378 14.83 2.12 -12.77
C ASP A 378 15.40 1.46 -11.52
N LEU A 379 14.68 0.50 -10.92
CA LEU A 379 15.14 -0.12 -9.69
C LEU A 379 16.20 -1.20 -9.92
N GLN A 380 16.40 -1.71 -11.14
CA GLN A 380 17.50 -2.65 -11.45
C GLN A 380 17.56 -3.88 -10.52
N GLY A 381 16.43 -4.39 -10.05
CA GLY A 381 16.37 -5.51 -9.10
C GLY A 381 16.40 -5.12 -7.62
N TYR A 382 16.46 -3.82 -7.31
CA TYR A 382 16.28 -3.26 -5.97
C TYR A 382 14.80 -2.98 -5.70
N SER A 383 14.55 -2.51 -4.47
CA SER A 383 13.24 -2.08 -4.00
C SER A 383 13.28 -0.63 -3.55
N ILE A 384 12.12 0.01 -3.52
CA ILE A 384 11.94 1.41 -3.13
C ILE A 384 10.74 1.52 -2.18
N SER A 385 10.84 2.38 -1.16
CA SER A 385 9.70 2.81 -0.36
C SER A 385 9.72 4.33 -0.20
N THR A 386 8.57 4.89 0.17
CA THR A 386 8.44 6.33 0.40
C THR A 386 7.54 6.62 1.59
N SER A 387 8.13 7.20 2.63
CA SER A 387 7.42 7.81 3.75
C SER A 387 7.09 9.26 3.43
N GLY A 388 5.91 9.71 3.85
CA GLY A 388 5.42 11.04 3.56
C GLY A 388 4.51 11.59 4.66
N SER A 389 4.78 12.82 5.10
CA SER A 389 3.93 13.53 6.09
C SER A 389 2.73 14.24 5.45
N TYR A 390 2.63 14.21 4.12
CA TYR A 390 1.69 14.99 3.33
C TYR A 390 0.29 14.36 3.15
N ARG A 391 0.10 13.06 3.44
CA ARG A 391 -1.19 12.36 3.23
C ARG A 391 -1.99 12.11 4.50
N ASN A 392 -1.33 11.58 5.53
CA ASN A 392 -1.97 11.18 6.77
C ASN A 392 -1.66 12.19 7.88
N TYR A 393 -2.64 13.04 8.16
CA TYR A 393 -2.58 14.10 9.15
C TYR A 393 -3.97 14.43 9.68
N PHE A 394 -4.03 15.10 10.82
CA PHE A 394 -5.21 15.86 11.23
C PHE A 394 -4.85 17.32 11.47
N GLU A 395 -5.85 18.20 11.41
CA GLU A 395 -5.71 19.61 11.75
C GLU A 395 -6.48 19.91 13.03
N GLN A 396 -5.83 20.59 13.96
CA GLN A 396 -6.44 21.10 15.17
C GLN A 396 -5.88 22.50 15.44
N ASP A 397 -6.78 23.47 15.69
CA ASP A 397 -6.44 24.88 15.92
C ASP A 397 -5.55 25.50 14.83
N GLY A 398 -5.77 25.10 13.57
CA GLY A 398 -5.00 25.57 12.41
C GLY A 398 -3.59 24.98 12.31
N LYS A 399 -3.21 24.06 13.20
CA LYS A 399 -1.95 23.32 13.15
C LYS A 399 -2.18 21.91 12.63
N ARG A 400 -1.31 21.48 11.71
CA ARG A 400 -1.30 20.15 11.12
C ARG A 400 -0.39 19.22 11.92
N TYR A 401 -0.90 18.03 12.24
CA TYR A 401 -0.19 16.98 12.98
C TYR A 401 -0.03 15.76 12.09
N SER A 402 1.21 15.36 11.83
CA SER A 402 1.52 14.15 11.05
C SER A 402 1.33 12.88 11.88
N HIS A 403 1.04 11.77 11.21
CA HIS A 403 1.03 10.44 11.84
C HIS A 403 2.41 9.92 12.26
N VAL A 404 3.50 10.51 11.73
CA VAL A 404 4.87 10.15 12.10
C VAL A 404 5.22 10.82 13.43
N ILE A 405 5.47 10.01 14.45
CA ILE A 405 5.83 10.46 15.80
C ILE A 405 7.34 10.38 15.98
N ASP A 406 7.94 11.43 16.54
CA ASP A 406 9.32 11.40 16.99
C ASP A 406 9.38 10.74 18.38
N PRO A 407 10.00 9.54 18.52
CA PRO A 407 10.06 8.83 19.80
C PRO A 407 10.79 9.63 20.89
N SER A 408 11.74 10.49 20.50
CA SER A 408 12.55 11.27 21.44
C SER A 408 11.74 12.38 22.12
N THR A 409 10.77 12.96 21.42
CA THR A 409 9.92 14.03 21.96
C THR A 409 8.53 13.54 22.37
N GLY A 410 8.06 12.44 21.78
CA GLY A 410 6.71 11.94 21.91
C GLY A 410 5.66 12.75 21.14
N HIS A 411 6.08 13.69 20.30
CA HIS A 411 5.20 14.53 19.47
C HIS A 411 5.26 14.11 18.00
N PRO A 412 4.21 14.39 17.20
CA PRO A 412 4.31 14.40 15.75
C PRO A 412 5.48 15.26 15.26
N ILE A 413 6.16 14.79 14.22
CA ILE A 413 7.25 15.55 13.59
C ILE A 413 6.79 16.97 13.19
N ASN A 414 7.68 17.94 13.38
CA ASN A 414 7.37 19.37 13.17
C ASN A 414 8.33 20.10 12.22
N HIS A 415 9.26 19.37 11.59
CA HIS A 415 10.18 19.91 10.60
C HIS A 415 9.55 19.97 9.19
N THR A 416 10.28 20.54 8.24
CA THR A 416 9.81 20.80 6.87
C THR A 416 10.02 19.66 5.87
N LEU A 417 10.68 18.57 6.25
CA LEU A 417 10.77 17.37 5.41
C LEU A 417 9.36 16.78 5.18
N VAL A 418 8.94 16.66 3.92
CA VAL A 418 7.60 16.20 3.54
C VAL A 418 7.58 14.81 2.88
N SER A 419 8.70 14.38 2.32
CA SER A 419 8.86 13.05 1.74
C SER A 419 10.30 12.56 1.85
N ALA A 420 10.46 11.31 2.25
CA ALA A 420 11.71 10.57 2.21
C ALA A 420 11.50 9.32 1.36
N THR A 421 12.29 9.16 0.30
CA THR A 421 12.25 8.02 -0.60
C THR A 421 13.58 7.31 -0.53
N VAL A 422 13.55 5.99 -0.30
CA VAL A 422 14.75 5.18 -0.14
C VAL A 422 14.73 4.02 -1.12
N ILE A 423 15.86 3.78 -1.79
CA ILE A 423 16.10 2.58 -2.57
C ILE A 423 17.07 1.69 -1.80
N ALA A 424 16.70 0.42 -1.60
CA ALA A 424 17.48 -0.57 -0.86
C ALA A 424 17.38 -1.95 -1.53
N LYS A 425 18.19 -2.91 -1.07
CA LYS A 425 18.20 -4.27 -1.64
C LYS A 425 16.86 -4.99 -1.44
N THR A 426 16.18 -4.67 -0.34
CA THR A 426 14.87 -5.21 0.03
C THR A 426 13.90 -4.06 0.27
N ALA A 427 12.62 -4.31 0.02
CA ALA A 427 11.57 -3.33 0.26
C ALA A 427 11.41 -3.09 1.76
N LEU A 428 11.59 -4.13 2.59
CA LEU A 428 11.63 -4.04 4.04
C LEU A 428 12.70 -3.06 4.56
N GLU A 429 13.94 -3.13 4.02
CA GLU A 429 14.97 -2.15 4.38
C GLU A 429 14.58 -0.73 3.94
N ALA A 430 14.05 -0.56 2.73
CA ALA A 430 13.64 0.74 2.22
C ALA A 430 12.55 1.39 3.10
N ASP A 431 11.55 0.61 3.52
CA ASP A 431 10.41 1.02 4.36
C ASP A 431 10.86 1.36 5.80
N GLY A 432 11.80 0.60 6.36
CA GLY A 432 12.37 0.95 7.66
C GLY A 432 13.20 2.24 7.61
N TRP A 433 14.00 2.42 6.55
CA TRP A 433 14.86 3.60 6.42
C TRP A 433 14.06 4.86 6.12
N ASP A 434 13.05 4.81 5.26
CA ASP A 434 12.32 6.01 4.88
C ASP A 434 11.66 6.69 6.08
N THR A 435 11.18 5.92 7.05
CA THR A 435 10.51 6.43 8.24
C THR A 435 11.50 6.90 9.28
N GLY A 436 12.60 6.18 9.50
CA GLY A 436 13.70 6.67 10.33
C GLY A 436 14.26 8.01 9.84
N LEU A 437 14.45 8.14 8.52
CA LEU A 437 14.90 9.39 7.91
C LEU A 437 13.82 10.48 7.95
N MET A 438 12.54 10.11 7.81
CA MET A 438 11.43 11.03 7.96
C MET A 438 11.39 11.63 9.37
N VAL A 439 11.64 10.84 10.43
CA VAL A 439 11.68 11.33 11.82
C VAL A 439 12.85 12.27 12.07
N LEU A 440 14.01 12.00 11.46
CA LEU A 440 15.23 12.80 11.66
C LEU A 440 15.16 14.21 11.05
N GLY A 441 14.35 14.40 10.01
CA GLY A 441 14.33 15.63 9.20
C GLY A 441 15.56 15.78 8.29
N THR A 442 15.50 16.74 7.36
CA THR A 442 16.39 16.81 6.18
C THR A 442 17.89 16.74 6.48
N GLU A 443 18.40 17.59 7.37
CA GLU A 443 19.85 17.68 7.63
C GLU A 443 20.42 16.41 8.28
N LYS A 444 19.76 15.91 9.33
CA LYS A 444 20.17 14.69 10.02
C LYS A 444 19.98 13.46 9.14
N ALA A 445 18.88 13.39 8.39
CA ALA A 445 18.61 12.31 7.45
C ALA A 445 19.70 12.21 6.38
N LEU A 446 20.14 13.33 5.78
CA LEU A 446 21.23 13.32 4.82
C LEU A 446 22.54 12.82 5.43
N LYS A 447 22.88 13.28 6.64
CA LYS A 447 24.10 12.83 7.32
C LYS A 447 24.09 11.32 7.57
N VAL A 448 22.98 10.78 8.06
CA VAL A 448 22.82 9.33 8.27
C VAL A 448 22.88 8.59 6.94
N ALA A 449 22.21 9.11 5.91
CA ALA A 449 22.21 8.50 4.57
C ALA A 449 23.61 8.43 3.97
N GLU A 450 24.44 9.47 4.12
CA GLU A 450 25.83 9.48 3.66
C GLU A 450 26.71 8.53 4.47
N GLN A 451 26.55 8.49 5.80
CA GLN A 451 27.31 7.59 6.68
C GLN A 451 27.06 6.10 6.39
N HIS A 452 25.84 5.77 5.97
CA HIS A 452 25.42 4.40 5.67
C HIS A 452 25.35 4.10 4.17
N GLU A 453 25.84 5.02 3.32
CA GLU A 453 25.85 4.90 1.86
C GLU A 453 24.47 4.55 1.25
N LEU A 454 23.41 5.13 1.80
CA LEU A 454 22.03 4.86 1.39
C LEU A 454 21.67 5.62 0.11
N ALA A 455 20.88 4.99 -0.77
CA ALA A 455 20.25 5.68 -1.89
C ALA A 455 18.97 6.38 -1.43
N VAL A 456 19.08 7.66 -1.11
CA VAL A 456 17.99 8.50 -0.57
C VAL A 456 17.69 9.71 -1.46
N TYR A 457 16.40 10.00 -1.61
CA TYR A 457 15.83 11.21 -2.20
C TYR A 457 14.85 11.87 -1.22
N LEU A 458 15.09 13.12 -0.85
CA LEU A 458 14.31 13.86 0.13
C LEU A 458 13.63 15.06 -0.54
N ILE A 459 12.42 15.38 -0.11
CA ILE A 459 11.69 16.57 -0.53
C ILE A 459 11.32 17.39 0.71
N THR A 460 11.78 18.63 0.73
CA THR A 460 11.59 19.58 1.84
C THR A 460 10.69 20.72 1.39
N LYS A 461 9.73 21.12 2.22
CA LYS A 461 8.91 22.30 1.99
C LYS A 461 9.70 23.56 2.34
N THR A 462 9.67 24.56 1.45
CA THR A 462 10.25 25.88 1.66
C THR A 462 9.20 26.97 1.42
N ASP A 463 9.52 28.22 1.72
CA ASP A 463 8.62 29.36 1.48
C ASP A 463 8.26 29.50 -0.01
N ASN A 464 9.15 29.06 -0.90
CA ASN A 464 9.00 29.14 -2.35
C ASN A 464 8.48 27.83 -2.99
N GLY A 465 8.03 26.86 -2.19
CA GLY A 465 7.48 25.59 -2.67
C GLY A 465 8.19 24.37 -2.09
N PHE A 466 8.84 23.58 -2.95
CA PHE A 466 9.52 22.35 -2.56
C PHE A 466 10.94 22.32 -3.12
N GLU A 467 11.88 21.93 -2.28
CA GLU A 467 13.27 21.66 -2.65
C GLU A 467 13.57 20.18 -2.50
N THR A 468 14.47 19.69 -3.35
CA THR A 468 14.79 18.26 -3.42
C THR A 468 16.29 18.08 -3.25
N VAL A 469 16.67 17.13 -2.42
CA VAL A 469 18.06 16.77 -2.20
C VAL A 469 18.19 15.25 -2.26
N MET A 470 19.27 14.75 -2.84
CA MET A 470 19.48 13.33 -3.02
C MET A 470 20.95 12.97 -2.83
N THR A 471 21.16 11.79 -2.28
CA THR A 471 22.49 11.18 -2.15
C THR A 471 23.11 10.86 -3.51
N PRO A 472 24.45 10.78 -3.62
CA PRO A 472 25.11 10.29 -4.83
C PRO A 472 24.62 8.91 -5.29
N GLN A 473 24.35 8.01 -4.35
CA GLN A 473 23.88 6.65 -4.58
C GLN A 473 22.52 6.64 -5.28
N PHE A 474 21.62 7.56 -4.92
CA PHE A 474 20.31 7.67 -5.56
C PHE A 474 20.40 8.04 -7.05
N LYS A 475 21.37 8.86 -7.44
CA LYS A 475 21.52 9.34 -8.82
C LYS A 475 21.73 8.21 -9.82
N ALA A 476 22.30 7.08 -9.39
CA ALA A 476 22.52 5.91 -10.24
C ALA A 476 21.20 5.26 -10.72
N PHE A 477 20.10 5.48 -10.01
CA PHE A 477 18.78 4.91 -10.33
C PHE A 477 17.91 5.86 -11.17
N LEU A 478 18.27 7.15 -11.27
CA LEU A 478 17.49 8.11 -12.05
C LEU A 478 17.50 7.74 -13.53
N GLN A 479 16.31 7.58 -14.10
CA GLN A 479 16.18 7.57 -15.55
C GLN A 479 16.33 9.01 -16.04
N GLN A 480 17.33 9.27 -16.88
CA GLN A 480 17.40 10.54 -17.60
C GLN A 480 16.11 10.70 -18.40
N GLU A 481 15.47 11.86 -18.30
CA GLU A 481 14.47 12.23 -19.29
C GLU A 481 15.15 12.13 -20.66
N ALA A 482 14.55 11.36 -21.57
CA ALA A 482 14.95 11.41 -22.96
C ALA A 482 14.90 12.89 -23.36
N LYS A 483 16.06 13.51 -23.59
CA LYS A 483 16.11 14.89 -24.05
C LYS A 483 15.26 14.96 -25.32
N PRO A 484 14.37 15.97 -25.41
CA PRO A 484 13.41 16.10 -26.49
C PRO A 484 14.05 16.14 -27.87
#